data_AF-A0A947MKF7-F1
#
_entry.id   AF-A0A947MKF7-F1
#
_cell.length_a   1.000
_cell.length_b   1.000
_cell.length_c   1.000
_cell.angle_alpha   90.00
_cell.angle_beta   90.00
_cell.angle_gamma   90.00
#
_symmetry.space_group_name_H-M   'P 1'
#
loop_
_entity.id
_entity.type
_entity.pdbx_description
1 polymer ?
#
loop_
_entity_poly.entity_id
_entity_poly.type
_entity_poly.pdbx_seq_one_letter_code
_entity_poly.pdbx_strand_id
1 'polypeptide(L)'
;MRYLLLFLLAFFLLQPPLRAESEACQTAAKYGSIEVLPESSPYILAAPHGIFDKHTGLLASQLCQALKWNCLIARGQRTEKQPINVNRPTEGVHLPSEQESHTPRAKEVFECYQSHLLALKRDRFKLYIELHGNARAESQGQIEIATVGLTPTQAQTIKVIFMAALKQTGLSPRLKIAMQDLDPLHFNHSGAKKWGVFQKVQPVLALEIPAWARKEPMARAALLKTLTLTFAELENRQLP
;
A
#
# COMPACT_ATOMS: atom_id res chain seq x y z
N MET A 1 0.00 -4.52 72.43
CA MET A 1 -1.19 -3.77 71.97
C MET A 1 -0.70 -2.63 71.08
N ARG A 2 -1.10 -2.60 69.80
CA ARG A 2 -0.80 -1.59 68.75
C ARG A 2 0.67 -1.59 68.27
N TYR A 3 1.02 -1.58 66.97
CA TYR A 3 0.38 -0.98 65.81
C TYR A 3 0.52 -1.85 64.54
N LEU A 4 -0.62 -2.06 63.89
CA LEU A 4 -0.81 -2.44 62.50
C LEU A 4 -0.68 -1.14 61.67
N LEU A 5 0.20 -1.07 60.67
CA LEU A 5 0.11 -0.03 59.65
C LEU A 5 0.49 -0.60 58.27
N LEU A 6 -0.40 -0.32 57.33
CA LEU A 6 -0.49 -0.86 55.99
C LEU A 6 0.68 -0.43 55.11
N PHE A 7 1.28 -1.37 54.39
CA PHE A 7 1.97 -1.08 53.13
C PHE A 7 1.04 -1.38 51.95
N LEU A 8 0.16 -0.43 51.64
CA LEU A 8 -0.47 -0.31 50.33
C LEU A 8 0.54 0.38 49.41
N LEU A 9 1.44 -0.40 48.81
CA LEU A 9 2.28 0.07 47.72
C LEU A 9 1.42 0.13 46.46
N ALA A 10 1.03 1.36 46.13
CA ALA A 10 0.36 1.69 44.87
C ALA A 10 1.25 1.28 43.70
N PHE A 11 0.88 0.21 43.01
CA PHE A 11 1.33 -0.07 41.65
C PHE A 11 0.67 0.96 40.71
N PHE A 12 1.21 2.19 40.69
CA PHE A 12 0.97 3.08 39.58
C PHE A 12 1.67 2.49 38.35
N LEU A 13 0.85 1.91 37.47
CA LEU A 13 1.22 1.53 36.12
C LEU A 13 1.96 2.69 35.47
N LEU A 14 3.28 2.53 35.26
CA LEU A 14 4.05 3.29 34.28
C LEU A 14 3.49 2.93 32.90
N GLN A 15 2.33 3.50 32.55
CA GLN A 15 1.94 3.56 31.15
C GLN A 15 2.92 4.54 30.49
N PRO A 16 3.70 4.10 29.48
CA PRO A 16 4.53 5.03 28.74
C PRO A 16 3.61 6.13 28.18
N PRO A 17 4.03 7.41 28.19
CA PRO A 17 3.22 8.47 27.63
C PRO A 17 2.88 8.11 26.17
N LEU A 18 1.61 8.31 25.79
CA LEU A 18 1.21 8.38 24.39
C LEU A 18 2.25 9.24 23.66
N ARG A 19 3.05 8.62 22.79
CA ARG A 19 4.06 9.34 22.00
C ARG A 19 3.34 10.47 21.30
N ALA A 20 3.72 11.72 21.59
CA ALA A 20 3.25 12.85 20.82
C ALA A 20 3.50 12.54 19.33
N GLU A 21 2.47 12.69 18.50
CA GLU A 21 2.61 12.49 17.06
C GLU A 21 3.69 13.42 16.54
N SER A 22 4.60 12.88 15.73
CA SER A 22 5.69 13.66 15.13
C SER A 22 5.13 14.87 14.37
N GLU A 23 5.88 15.96 14.30
CA GLU A 23 5.50 17.16 13.55
C GLU A 23 5.13 16.83 12.09
N ALA A 24 5.88 15.93 11.47
CA ALA A 24 5.58 15.39 10.15
C ALA A 24 4.17 14.77 10.05
N CYS A 25 3.74 14.01 11.06
CA CYS A 25 2.41 13.42 11.09
C CYS A 25 1.30 14.42 11.42
N GLN A 26 1.59 15.44 12.22
CA GLN A 26 0.67 16.57 12.41
C GLN A 26 0.45 17.33 11.09
N THR A 27 1.50 17.52 10.28
CA THR A 27 1.35 18.08 8.94
C THR A 27 0.55 17.14 8.03
N ALA A 28 0.85 15.84 8.03
CA ALA A 28 0.12 14.87 7.22
C ALA A 28 -1.40 14.88 7.51
N ALA A 29 -1.77 15.00 8.79
CA ALA A 29 -3.15 15.06 9.24
C ALA A 29 -3.92 16.31 8.75
N LYS A 30 -3.22 17.40 8.40
CA LYS A 30 -3.85 18.61 7.82
C LYS A 30 -4.36 18.40 6.40
N TYR A 31 -3.78 17.44 5.66
CA TYR A 31 -4.06 17.21 4.25
C TYR A 31 -4.86 15.92 3.99
N GLY A 32 -5.02 15.07 4.99
CA GLY A 32 -5.76 13.83 4.86
C GLY A 32 -5.54 12.91 6.06
N SER A 33 -5.92 11.65 5.91
CA SER A 33 -5.67 10.62 6.91
C SER A 33 -4.72 9.55 6.39
N ILE A 34 -3.92 8.99 7.30
CA ILE A 34 -3.11 7.79 7.05
C ILE A 34 -3.61 6.76 8.07
N GLU A 35 -4.34 5.77 7.58
CA GLU A 35 -4.84 4.66 8.40
C GLU A 35 -3.78 3.57 8.47
N VAL A 36 -3.44 3.16 9.70
CA VAL A 36 -2.47 2.10 9.98
C VAL A 36 -3.20 0.97 10.70
N LEU A 37 -3.24 -0.20 10.08
CA LEU A 37 -3.83 -1.41 10.66
C LEU A 37 -2.71 -2.43 10.88
N PRO A 38 -2.10 -2.47 12.07
CA PRO A 38 -1.03 -3.41 12.35
C PRO A 38 -1.59 -4.82 12.59
N GLU A 39 -0.94 -5.81 12.01
CA GLU A 39 -1.22 -7.24 12.19
C GLU A 39 0.09 -7.98 12.49
N SER A 40 0.04 -9.31 12.62
CA SER A 40 1.26 -10.13 12.79
C SER A 40 1.83 -10.69 11.48
N SER A 41 1.15 -10.42 10.36
CA SER A 41 1.52 -10.89 9.03
C SER A 41 2.91 -10.37 8.60
N PRO A 42 3.67 -11.13 7.80
CA PRO A 42 4.90 -10.64 7.18
C PRO A 42 4.64 -9.75 5.95
N TYR A 43 3.39 -9.58 5.54
CA TYR A 43 2.99 -8.81 4.37
C TYR A 43 2.42 -7.45 4.77
N ILE A 44 2.63 -6.45 3.91
CA ILE A 44 2.08 -5.10 4.05
C ILE A 44 1.31 -4.74 2.78
N LEU A 45 0.03 -4.39 2.91
CA LEU A 45 -0.81 -3.90 1.82
C LEU A 45 -1.09 -2.40 1.99
N ALA A 46 -0.89 -1.63 0.94
CA ALA A 46 -1.10 -0.20 0.94
C ALA A 46 -1.98 0.29 -0.20
N ALA A 47 -2.66 1.41 0.04
CA ALA A 47 -3.25 2.25 -0.99
C ALA A 47 -2.83 3.70 -0.70
N PRO A 48 -1.73 4.18 -1.30
CA PRO A 48 -1.20 5.52 -1.02
C PRO A 48 -2.09 6.64 -1.56
N HIS A 49 -3.01 6.33 -2.48
CA HIS A 49 -3.92 7.27 -3.13
C HIS A 49 -5.39 6.87 -2.98
N GLY A 50 -5.79 6.39 -1.80
CA GLY A 50 -7.03 5.64 -1.59
C GLY A 50 -8.34 6.32 -2.05
N ILE A 51 -8.38 7.66 -2.08
CA ILE A 51 -9.50 8.45 -2.64
C ILE A 51 -9.24 8.84 -4.10
N PHE A 52 -8.04 9.34 -4.41
CA PHE A 52 -7.67 9.83 -5.74
C PHE A 52 -7.77 8.72 -6.79
N ASP A 53 -7.16 7.58 -6.49
CA ASP A 53 -7.27 6.36 -7.29
C ASP A 53 -8.58 5.67 -6.91
N LYS A 54 -9.70 6.17 -7.48
CA LYS A 54 -11.07 5.81 -7.08
C LYS A 54 -11.23 4.32 -6.72
N HIS A 55 -11.72 4.05 -5.52
CA HIS A 55 -11.96 2.72 -4.93
C HIS A 55 -10.73 1.86 -4.55
N THR A 56 -9.49 2.31 -4.76
CA THR A 56 -8.31 1.57 -4.26
C THR A 56 -8.29 1.50 -2.74
N GLY A 57 -8.63 2.58 -2.04
CA GLY A 57 -8.71 2.59 -0.58
C GLY A 57 -9.80 1.66 -0.04
N LEU A 58 -10.94 1.53 -0.75
CA LEU A 58 -11.99 0.58 -0.41
C LEU A 58 -11.51 -0.87 -0.60
N LEU A 59 -10.91 -1.17 -1.75
CA LEU A 59 -10.35 -2.49 -2.05
C LEU A 59 -9.28 -2.88 -1.01
N ALA A 60 -8.37 -1.97 -0.68
CA ALA A 60 -7.35 -2.18 0.34
C ALA A 60 -8.01 -2.52 1.67
N SER A 61 -8.94 -1.71 2.19
CA SER A 61 -9.63 -2.00 3.46
C SER A 61 -10.29 -3.39 3.48
N GLN A 62 -10.96 -3.78 2.39
CA GLN A 62 -11.60 -5.09 2.29
C GLN A 62 -10.58 -6.25 2.27
N LEU A 63 -9.47 -6.08 1.54
CA LEU A 63 -8.37 -7.05 1.50
C LEU A 63 -7.68 -7.18 2.87
N CYS A 64 -7.42 -6.06 3.54
CA CYS A 64 -6.87 -6.04 4.90
C CYS A 64 -7.73 -6.85 5.87
N GLN A 65 -9.05 -6.64 5.83
CA GLN A 65 -9.98 -7.37 6.68
C GLN A 65 -9.98 -8.88 6.37
N ALA A 66 -9.92 -9.25 5.09
CA ALA A 66 -9.96 -10.64 4.64
C ALA A 66 -8.65 -11.41 4.91
N LEU A 67 -7.50 -10.76 4.72
CA LEU A 67 -6.19 -11.40 4.78
C LEU A 67 -5.50 -11.27 6.15
N LYS A 68 -5.94 -10.33 7.00
CA LYS A 68 -5.26 -10.01 8.27
C LYS A 68 -3.80 -9.64 8.07
N TRP A 69 -3.54 -8.88 7.01
CA TRP A 69 -2.23 -8.30 6.71
C TRP A 69 -2.08 -6.93 7.35
N ASN A 70 -0.82 -6.51 7.54
CA ASN A 70 -0.57 -5.13 7.93
C ASN A 70 -1.05 -4.20 6.82
N CYS A 71 -1.69 -3.09 7.17
CA CYS A 71 -2.17 -2.15 6.18
C CYS A 71 -1.84 -0.69 6.43
N LEU A 72 -1.64 0.02 5.32
CA LEU A 72 -1.30 1.43 5.30
C LEU A 72 -2.07 2.16 4.19
N ILE A 73 -3.16 2.83 4.55
CA ILE A 73 -4.10 3.42 3.59
C ILE A 73 -4.15 4.93 3.77
N ALA A 74 -3.75 5.69 2.75
CA ALA A 74 -3.81 7.14 2.76
C ALA A 74 -5.03 7.67 1.99
N ARG A 75 -5.65 8.72 2.51
CA ARG A 75 -6.87 9.32 1.95
C ARG A 75 -6.83 10.84 2.11
N GLY A 76 -6.97 11.56 1.00
CA GLY A 76 -7.13 13.02 0.97
C GLY A 76 -5.87 13.81 0.62
N GLN A 77 -4.67 13.27 0.90
CA GLN A 77 -3.41 13.98 0.65
C GLN A 77 -3.13 14.23 -0.83
N ARG A 78 -3.65 13.37 -1.71
CA ARG A 78 -3.63 13.52 -3.17
C ARG A 78 -5.04 13.84 -3.68
N THR A 79 -5.21 15.02 -4.24
CA THR A 79 -6.40 15.54 -4.94
C THR A 79 -5.94 16.59 -5.95
N GLU A 80 -6.82 17.03 -6.86
CA GLU A 80 -6.54 18.17 -7.76
C GLU A 80 -6.11 19.44 -7.01
N LYS A 81 -6.66 19.69 -5.80
CA LYS A 81 -6.36 20.87 -4.99
C LYS A 81 -5.17 20.67 -4.04
N GLN A 82 -4.90 19.43 -3.67
CA GLN A 82 -3.85 19.04 -2.73
C GLN A 82 -3.08 17.89 -3.38
N PRO A 83 -2.11 18.16 -4.27
CA PRO A 83 -1.53 17.13 -5.12
C PRO A 83 -0.38 16.36 -4.45
N ILE A 84 -0.42 16.16 -3.13
CA ILE A 84 0.72 15.66 -2.35
C ILE A 84 0.81 14.13 -2.46
N ASN A 85 1.99 13.62 -2.80
CA ASN A 85 2.26 12.19 -2.74
C ASN A 85 2.66 11.78 -1.32
N VAL A 86 2.08 10.68 -0.84
CA VAL A 86 2.51 10.09 0.45
C VAL A 86 3.64 9.09 0.27
N ASN A 87 3.75 8.44 -0.90
CA ASN A 87 4.74 7.39 -1.14
C ASN A 87 6.06 7.90 -1.77
N ARG A 88 6.17 9.21 -1.99
CA ARG A 88 7.38 9.92 -2.44
C ARG A 88 7.33 11.38 -2.02
N PRO A 89 8.49 12.05 -1.79
CA PRO A 89 8.56 13.41 -1.26
C PRO A 89 8.34 14.47 -2.34
N THR A 90 7.24 14.36 -3.08
CA THR A 90 6.87 15.25 -4.19
C THR A 90 5.38 15.57 -4.20
N GLU A 91 4.99 16.63 -4.89
CA GLU A 91 3.61 16.96 -5.16
C GLU A 91 3.40 17.34 -6.64
N GLY A 92 2.29 16.90 -7.21
CA GLY A 92 1.94 17.12 -8.61
C GLY A 92 0.84 16.14 -9.06
N VAL A 93 -0.03 16.60 -9.95
CA VAL A 93 -1.16 15.82 -10.49
C VAL A 93 -1.08 15.86 -12.01
N HIS A 94 -1.26 14.71 -12.66
CA HIS A 94 -1.12 14.54 -14.12
C HIS A 94 0.27 14.92 -14.68
N LEU A 95 1.30 14.90 -13.85
CA LEU A 95 2.68 15.16 -14.23
C LEU A 95 3.52 13.86 -14.18
N PRO A 96 4.51 13.70 -15.07
CA PRO A 96 5.59 12.75 -14.87
C PRO A 96 6.29 13.00 -13.53
N SER A 97 6.78 11.94 -12.87
CA SER A 97 7.40 12.05 -11.54
C SER A 97 8.60 13.01 -11.50
N GLU A 98 9.31 13.17 -12.62
CA GLU A 98 10.47 14.04 -12.76
C GLU A 98 10.10 15.54 -12.83
N GLN A 99 8.83 15.86 -13.07
CA GLN A 99 8.30 17.22 -13.15
C GLN A 99 7.49 17.60 -11.89
N GLU A 100 7.28 16.66 -10.98
CA GLU A 100 6.61 16.95 -9.70
C GLU A 100 7.51 17.85 -8.82
N SER A 101 6.88 18.71 -8.03
CA SER A 101 7.59 19.66 -7.18
C SER A 101 8.02 19.01 -5.86
N HIS A 102 9.22 19.34 -5.39
CA HIS A 102 9.67 19.01 -4.04
C HIS A 102 9.40 20.19 -3.12
N THR A 103 8.48 20.02 -2.17
CA THR A 103 8.11 21.06 -1.19
C THR A 103 8.34 20.56 0.24
N PRO A 104 8.51 21.46 1.23
CA PRO A 104 8.61 21.07 2.63
C PRO A 104 7.43 20.23 3.10
N ARG A 105 6.19 20.62 2.77
CA ARG A 105 4.99 19.86 3.16
C ARG A 105 4.94 18.47 2.52
N ALA A 106 5.37 18.31 1.27
CA ALA A 106 5.39 17.00 0.62
C ALA A 106 6.41 16.08 1.27
N LYS A 107 7.56 16.65 1.68
CA LYS A 107 8.58 15.93 2.45
C LYS A 107 8.04 15.47 3.81
N GLU A 108 7.38 16.35 4.57
CA GLU A 108 6.80 16.01 5.87
C GLU A 108 5.70 14.94 5.78
N VAL A 109 4.80 15.06 4.80
CA VAL A 109 3.76 14.05 4.54
C VAL A 109 4.37 12.68 4.21
N PHE A 110 5.40 12.67 3.35
CA PHE A 110 6.16 11.47 3.02
C PHE A 110 6.90 10.88 4.22
N GLU A 111 7.55 11.72 5.04
CA GLU A 111 8.25 11.29 6.26
C GLU A 111 7.29 10.61 7.24
N CYS A 112 6.09 11.16 7.44
CA CYS A 112 5.07 10.50 8.26
C CYS A 112 4.66 9.14 7.68
N TYR A 113 4.30 9.09 6.39
CA TYR A 113 3.87 7.85 5.73
C TYR A 113 4.97 6.78 5.78
N GLN A 114 6.22 7.16 5.49
CA GLN A 114 7.39 6.28 5.58
C GLN A 114 7.59 5.77 7.00
N SER A 115 7.44 6.63 8.03
CA SER A 115 7.62 6.20 9.42
C SER A 115 6.61 5.12 9.82
N HIS A 116 5.34 5.26 9.41
CA HIS A 116 4.33 4.23 9.62
C HIS A 116 4.64 2.94 8.86
N LEU A 117 5.04 3.05 7.60
CA LEU A 117 5.44 1.89 6.80
C LEU A 117 6.62 1.13 7.43
N LEU A 118 7.64 1.85 7.90
CA LEU A 118 8.81 1.25 8.56
C LEU A 118 8.46 0.63 9.92
N ALA A 119 7.48 1.20 10.64
CA ALA A 119 6.98 0.60 11.88
C ALA A 119 6.21 -0.71 11.65
N LEU A 120 5.52 -0.84 10.50
CA LEU A 120 4.86 -2.09 10.09
C LEU A 120 5.87 -3.13 9.58
N LYS A 121 6.99 -2.68 9.01
CA LYS A 121 8.10 -3.53 8.57
C LYS A 121 8.87 -4.09 9.78
N ARG A 122 8.38 -5.21 10.31
CA ARG A 122 9.03 -5.99 11.38
C ARG A 122 10.05 -6.98 10.80
N ASP A 123 10.78 -7.68 11.67
CA ASP A 123 11.86 -8.62 11.30
C ASP A 123 11.44 -9.75 10.34
N ARG A 124 10.14 -10.10 10.31
CA ARG A 124 9.60 -11.13 9.43
C ARG A 124 9.07 -10.61 8.09
N PHE A 125 9.28 -9.34 7.75
CA PHE A 125 8.78 -8.73 6.52
C PHE A 125 9.15 -9.55 5.27
N LYS A 126 8.16 -9.81 4.41
CA LYS A 126 8.31 -10.56 3.15
C LYS A 126 8.02 -9.74 1.92
N LEU A 127 6.96 -8.93 1.92
CA LEU A 127 6.52 -8.20 0.73
C LEU A 127 5.69 -6.98 1.10
N TYR A 128 5.91 -5.91 0.34
CA TYR A 128 5.09 -4.70 0.35
C TYR A 128 4.31 -4.57 -0.95
N ILE A 129 2.99 -4.43 -0.87
CA ILE A 129 2.12 -4.27 -2.03
C ILE A 129 1.48 -2.89 -2.00
N GLU A 130 1.59 -2.12 -3.08
CA GLU A 130 0.80 -0.90 -3.29
C GLU A 130 -0.30 -1.13 -4.33
N LEU A 131 -1.53 -0.72 -4.00
CA LEU A 131 -2.65 -0.65 -4.94
C LEU A 131 -2.81 0.79 -5.44
N HIS A 132 -2.62 0.95 -6.75
CA HIS A 132 -2.88 2.18 -7.51
C HIS A 132 -3.98 1.94 -8.53
N GLY A 133 -4.44 3.01 -9.15
CA GLY A 133 -5.46 2.92 -10.16
C GLY A 133 -5.35 3.97 -11.26
N ASN A 134 -5.24 3.51 -12.50
CA ASN A 134 -5.17 4.38 -13.67
C ASN A 134 -6.46 4.37 -14.52
N ALA A 135 -6.56 5.35 -15.42
CA ALA A 135 -7.62 5.46 -16.42
C ALA A 135 -7.06 5.55 -17.86
N ARG A 136 -5.78 5.19 -18.05
CA ARG A 136 -5.09 5.29 -19.34
C ARG A 136 -5.62 4.23 -20.30
N ALA A 137 -5.94 4.62 -21.53
CA ALA A 137 -6.59 3.74 -22.52
C ALA A 137 -5.75 2.48 -22.80
N GLU A 138 -4.44 2.65 -22.94
CA GLU A 138 -3.46 1.60 -23.24
C GLU A 138 -3.34 0.56 -22.12
N SER A 139 -3.63 0.96 -20.87
CA SER A 139 -3.56 0.08 -19.71
C SER A 139 -4.91 -0.56 -19.35
N GLN A 140 -6.00 -0.27 -20.07
CA GLN A 140 -7.32 -0.79 -19.68
C GLN A 140 -7.46 -2.32 -19.82
N GLY A 141 -6.61 -2.98 -20.61
CA GLY A 141 -6.65 -4.43 -20.81
C GLY A 141 -5.85 -5.26 -19.79
N GLN A 142 -5.15 -4.64 -18.84
CA GLN A 142 -4.21 -5.33 -17.95
C GLN A 142 -4.10 -4.68 -16.57
N ILE A 143 -3.80 -5.49 -15.55
CA ILE A 143 -3.18 -4.99 -14.32
C ILE A 143 -1.68 -4.94 -14.60
N GLU A 144 -1.11 -3.75 -14.51
CA GLU A 144 0.34 -3.56 -14.61
C GLU A 144 0.98 -3.70 -13.23
N ILE A 145 2.06 -4.45 -13.13
CA ILE A 145 2.72 -4.74 -11.86
C ILE A 145 4.19 -4.36 -11.97
N ALA A 146 4.53 -3.19 -11.44
CA ALA A 146 5.92 -2.79 -11.28
C ALA A 146 6.53 -3.50 -10.07
N THR A 147 7.74 -4.05 -10.22
CA THR A 147 8.42 -4.78 -9.16
C THR A 147 9.70 -4.07 -8.73
N VAL A 148 10.13 -4.32 -7.49
CA VAL A 148 11.45 -3.97 -6.96
C VAL A 148 11.92 -5.09 -6.04
N GLY A 149 13.17 -5.53 -6.19
CA GLY A 149 13.77 -6.53 -5.31
C GLY A 149 13.28 -7.97 -5.51
N LEU A 150 12.57 -8.26 -6.60
CA LEU A 150 12.20 -9.63 -6.99
C LEU A 150 13.20 -10.21 -7.98
N THR A 151 13.47 -11.50 -7.85
CA THR A 151 14.15 -12.28 -8.89
C THR A 151 13.21 -12.54 -10.09
N PRO A 152 13.75 -12.79 -11.30
CA PRO A 152 12.93 -13.14 -12.45
C PRO A 152 12.02 -14.35 -12.22
N THR A 153 12.50 -15.37 -11.51
CA THR A 153 11.72 -16.57 -11.17
C THR A 153 10.57 -16.25 -10.21
N GLN A 154 10.79 -15.39 -9.21
CA GLN A 154 9.72 -14.92 -8.33
C GLN A 154 8.67 -14.13 -9.11
N ALA A 155 9.09 -13.16 -9.94
CA ALA A 155 8.19 -12.37 -10.77
C ALA A 155 7.32 -13.26 -11.69
N GLN A 156 7.94 -14.25 -12.34
CA GLN A 156 7.23 -15.21 -13.19
C GLN A 156 6.23 -16.06 -12.37
N THR A 157 6.63 -16.52 -11.19
CA THR A 157 5.77 -17.34 -10.32
C THR A 157 4.55 -16.55 -9.85
N ILE A 158 4.77 -15.31 -9.39
CA ILE A 158 3.71 -14.39 -8.96
C ILE A 158 2.75 -14.10 -10.13
N LYS A 159 3.28 -13.81 -11.32
CA LYS A 159 2.46 -13.57 -12.52
C LYS A 159 1.53 -14.77 -12.82
N VAL A 160 2.04 -16.00 -12.73
CA VAL A 160 1.24 -17.22 -12.93
C VAL A 160 0.12 -17.33 -11.89
N ILE A 161 0.39 -17.01 -10.62
CA ILE A 161 -0.63 -17.02 -9.55
C ILE A 161 -1.74 -16.02 -9.85
N PHE A 162 -1.41 -14.79 -10.24
CA PHE A 162 -2.42 -13.80 -10.63
C PHE A 162 -3.25 -14.26 -11.83
N MET A 163 -2.61 -14.82 -12.86
CA MET A 163 -3.31 -15.32 -14.05
C MET A 163 -4.28 -16.46 -13.71
N ALA A 164 -3.88 -17.36 -12.81
CA ALA A 164 -4.76 -18.42 -12.31
C ALA A 164 -5.96 -17.85 -11.56
N ALA A 165 -5.75 -16.87 -10.69
CA ALA A 165 -6.84 -16.20 -9.97
C ALA A 165 -7.80 -15.46 -10.91
N LEU A 166 -7.29 -14.73 -11.92
CA LEU A 166 -8.12 -14.06 -12.93
C LEU A 166 -8.98 -15.05 -13.73
N LYS A 167 -8.44 -16.23 -14.04
CA LYS A 167 -9.20 -17.31 -14.69
C LYS A 167 -10.31 -17.81 -13.78
N GLN A 168 -9.99 -18.08 -12.51
CA GLN A 168 -10.95 -18.60 -11.53
C GLN A 168 -12.10 -17.65 -11.23
N THR A 169 -11.87 -16.33 -11.29
CA THR A 169 -12.90 -15.31 -11.02
C THR A 169 -13.63 -14.82 -12.26
N GLY A 170 -13.26 -15.30 -13.45
CA GLY A 170 -13.89 -14.94 -14.72
C GLY A 170 -13.47 -13.57 -15.29
N LEU A 171 -12.42 -12.95 -14.76
CA LEU A 171 -11.89 -11.67 -15.30
C LEU A 171 -10.94 -11.86 -16.49
N SER A 172 -10.32 -13.04 -16.63
CA SER A 172 -9.33 -13.31 -17.69
C SER A 172 -9.75 -13.00 -19.15
N PRO A 173 -11.03 -13.08 -19.57
CA PRO A 173 -11.42 -12.70 -20.92
C PRO A 173 -11.24 -11.20 -21.23
N ARG A 174 -11.23 -10.35 -20.19
CA ARG A 174 -11.17 -8.88 -20.32
C ARG A 174 -9.90 -8.27 -19.71
N LEU A 175 -9.18 -9.03 -18.89
CA LEU A 175 -8.09 -8.52 -18.07
C LEU A 175 -6.90 -9.48 -18.07
N LYS A 176 -5.71 -8.95 -18.35
CA LYS A 176 -4.42 -9.67 -18.30
C LYS A 176 -3.56 -9.17 -17.14
N ILE A 177 -2.42 -9.81 -16.93
CA ILE A 177 -1.36 -9.36 -16.03
C ILE A 177 -0.14 -9.02 -16.87
N ALA A 178 0.36 -7.79 -16.71
CA ALA A 178 1.64 -7.38 -17.24
C ALA A 178 2.58 -7.15 -16.04
N MET A 179 3.75 -7.78 -16.06
CA MET A 179 4.72 -7.75 -14.97
C MET A 179 6.02 -7.13 -15.46
N GLN A 180 6.62 -6.28 -14.62
CA GLN A 180 7.92 -5.68 -14.86
C GLN A 180 8.95 -6.73 -15.30
N ASP A 181 9.72 -6.39 -16.32
CA ASP A 181 10.79 -7.19 -16.95
C ASP A 181 10.32 -8.47 -17.66
N LEU A 182 9.02 -8.80 -17.60
CA LEU A 182 8.41 -9.89 -18.37
C LEU A 182 7.49 -9.38 -19.48
N ASP A 183 6.90 -8.20 -19.29
CA ASP A 183 5.99 -7.56 -20.25
C ASP A 183 6.25 -6.05 -20.32
N PRO A 184 5.81 -5.39 -21.41
CA PRO A 184 5.79 -3.93 -21.47
C PRO A 184 4.82 -3.33 -20.44
N LEU A 185 5.32 -2.36 -19.67
CA LEU A 185 4.51 -1.57 -18.74
C LEU A 185 4.46 -0.11 -19.18
N HIS A 186 3.32 0.53 -18.94
CA HIS A 186 3.22 1.98 -18.96
C HIS A 186 3.66 2.58 -17.62
N PHE A 187 3.20 2.00 -16.52
CA PHE A 187 3.48 2.46 -15.17
C PHE A 187 4.60 1.64 -14.53
N ASN A 188 5.80 2.22 -14.48
CA ASN A 188 6.99 1.58 -13.89
C ASN A 188 7.32 2.08 -12.47
N HIS A 189 6.54 3.03 -11.95
CA HIS A 189 6.74 3.69 -10.65
C HIS A 189 8.15 4.29 -10.46
N SER A 190 8.74 4.89 -11.52
CA SER A 190 10.08 5.51 -11.48
C SER A 190 10.28 6.45 -10.29
N GLY A 191 9.26 7.26 -9.98
CA GLY A 191 9.27 8.15 -8.83
C GLY A 191 9.47 7.39 -7.51
N ALA A 192 8.57 6.46 -7.18
CA ALA A 192 8.68 5.70 -5.94
C ALA A 192 10.02 4.93 -5.82
N LYS A 193 10.58 4.45 -6.95
CA LYS A 193 11.90 3.80 -7.03
C LYS A 193 13.08 4.76 -6.78
N LYS A 194 13.01 5.98 -7.32
CA LYS A 194 14.13 6.94 -7.31
C LYS A 194 14.25 7.77 -6.03
N TRP A 195 13.13 8.09 -5.39
CA TRP A 195 13.10 8.99 -4.23
C TRP A 195 12.02 8.63 -3.21
N GLY A 196 11.20 7.60 -3.47
CA GLY A 196 10.09 7.22 -2.60
C GLY A 196 10.37 6.02 -1.69
N VAL A 197 9.28 5.43 -1.20
CA VAL A 197 9.31 4.35 -0.21
C VAL A 197 9.98 3.07 -0.70
N PHE A 198 10.08 2.84 -2.02
CA PHE A 198 10.68 1.61 -2.58
C PHE A 198 12.21 1.56 -2.38
N GLN A 199 12.85 2.68 -2.03
CA GLN A 199 14.26 2.66 -1.60
C GLN A 199 14.46 2.11 -0.18
N LYS A 200 13.39 2.09 0.62
CA LYS A 200 13.45 1.74 2.05
C LYS A 200 12.80 0.39 2.34
N VAL A 201 11.88 -0.04 1.48
CA VAL A 201 11.13 -1.28 1.62
C VAL A 201 11.18 -2.05 0.31
N GLN A 202 11.74 -3.25 0.38
CA GLN A 202 11.83 -4.22 -0.72
C GLN A 202 11.79 -5.62 -0.11
N PRO A 203 11.13 -6.59 -0.76
CA PRO A 203 10.58 -6.52 -2.12
C PRO A 203 9.20 -5.84 -2.21
N VAL A 204 8.85 -5.39 -3.43
CA VAL A 204 7.63 -4.62 -3.72
C VAL A 204 6.88 -5.13 -4.94
N LEU A 205 5.55 -5.14 -4.85
CA LEU A 205 4.61 -5.17 -5.98
C LEU A 205 3.78 -3.89 -6.00
N ALA A 206 3.91 -3.07 -7.03
CA ALA A 206 3.06 -1.89 -7.23
C ALA A 206 2.08 -2.18 -8.37
N LEU A 207 0.80 -2.31 -8.04
CA LEU A 207 -0.26 -2.69 -8.96
C LEU A 207 -0.99 -1.46 -9.48
N GLU A 208 -1.11 -1.37 -10.80
CA GLU A 208 -1.83 -0.32 -11.50
C GLU A 208 -3.09 -0.91 -12.12
N ILE A 209 -4.22 -0.68 -11.45
CA ILE A 209 -5.48 -1.36 -11.74
C ILE A 209 -6.36 -0.49 -12.66
N PRO A 210 -6.89 -1.03 -13.77
CA PRO A 210 -7.67 -0.25 -14.71
C PRO A 210 -9.00 0.24 -14.11
N ALA A 211 -9.47 1.38 -14.61
CA ALA A 211 -10.59 2.10 -14.03
C ALA A 211 -11.89 1.29 -14.04
N TRP A 212 -12.18 0.56 -15.12
CA TRP A 212 -13.40 -0.24 -15.23
C TRP A 212 -13.44 -1.35 -14.15
N ALA A 213 -12.31 -2.03 -13.92
CA ALA A 213 -12.21 -3.12 -12.94
C ALA A 213 -12.42 -2.63 -11.50
N ARG A 214 -12.10 -1.36 -11.21
CA ARG A 214 -12.33 -0.74 -9.90
C ARG A 214 -13.73 -0.12 -9.77
N LYS A 215 -14.28 0.43 -10.84
CA LYS A 215 -15.48 1.27 -10.78
C LYS A 215 -16.78 0.48 -11.00
N GLU A 216 -16.77 -0.49 -11.91
CA GLU A 216 -17.94 -1.34 -12.17
C GLU A 216 -18.17 -2.30 -10.98
N PRO A 217 -19.36 -2.34 -10.35
CA PRO A 217 -19.56 -3.13 -9.12
C PRO A 217 -19.25 -4.63 -9.27
N MET A 218 -19.70 -5.26 -10.35
CA MET A 218 -19.46 -6.69 -10.60
C MET A 218 -17.98 -6.96 -10.87
N ALA A 219 -17.33 -6.13 -11.69
CA ALA A 219 -15.90 -6.27 -11.96
C ALA A 219 -15.07 -6.05 -10.69
N ARG A 220 -15.43 -5.06 -9.86
CA ARG A 220 -14.76 -4.78 -8.58
C ARG A 220 -14.90 -5.95 -7.60
N ALA A 221 -16.07 -6.59 -7.52
CA ALA A 221 -16.26 -7.77 -6.70
C ALA A 221 -15.39 -8.95 -7.18
N ALA A 222 -15.33 -9.18 -8.49
CA ALA A 222 -14.46 -10.21 -9.07
C ALA A 222 -12.97 -9.89 -8.89
N LEU A 223 -12.59 -8.61 -8.97
CA LEU A 223 -11.23 -8.13 -8.72
C LEU A 223 -10.84 -8.35 -7.26
N LEU A 224 -11.71 -7.98 -6.30
CA LEU A 224 -11.48 -8.24 -4.89
C LEU A 224 -11.21 -9.73 -4.65
N LYS A 225 -12.07 -10.61 -5.17
CA LYS A 225 -11.87 -12.06 -5.08
C LYS A 225 -10.55 -12.51 -5.72
N THR A 226 -10.18 -11.93 -6.86
CA THR A 226 -8.91 -12.23 -7.55
C THR A 226 -7.71 -11.88 -6.68
N LEU A 227 -7.70 -10.67 -6.12
CA LEU A 227 -6.61 -10.19 -5.27
C LEU A 227 -6.55 -11.00 -3.96
N THR A 228 -7.70 -11.32 -3.34
CA THR A 228 -7.74 -12.19 -2.15
C THR A 228 -7.14 -13.57 -2.43
N LEU A 229 -7.55 -14.23 -3.52
CA LEU A 229 -7.01 -15.55 -3.90
C LEU A 229 -5.51 -15.49 -4.19
N THR A 230 -5.08 -14.47 -4.93
CA THR A 230 -3.67 -14.27 -5.27
C THR A 230 -2.85 -14.09 -4.00
N PHE A 231 -3.23 -13.15 -3.14
CA PHE A 231 -2.45 -12.79 -1.96
C PHE A 231 -2.44 -13.90 -0.91
N ALA A 232 -3.56 -14.61 -0.72
CA ALA A 232 -3.57 -15.81 0.12
C ALA A 232 -2.62 -16.89 -0.42
N GLU A 233 -2.53 -17.05 -1.75
CA GLU A 233 -1.60 -18.01 -2.34
C GLU A 233 -0.13 -17.58 -2.20
N LEU A 234 0.17 -16.27 -2.28
CA LEU A 234 1.51 -15.76 -1.98
C LEU A 234 1.91 -16.11 -0.54
N GLU A 235 1.00 -15.90 0.41
CA GLU A 235 1.21 -16.23 1.83
C GLU A 235 1.37 -17.74 2.06
N ASN A 236 0.51 -18.56 1.47
CA ASN A 236 0.59 -20.02 1.55
C ASN A 236 1.94 -20.55 1.06
N ARG A 237 2.45 -19.97 -0.04
CA ARG A 237 3.75 -20.33 -0.61
C ARG A 237 4.92 -19.58 0.01
N GLN A 238 4.65 -18.71 0.99
CA GLN A 238 5.65 -17.87 1.66
C GLN A 238 6.49 -17.03 0.69
N LEU A 239 5.91 -16.68 -0.47
CA LEU A 239 6.55 -15.86 -1.50
C LEU A 239 6.70 -14.42 -1.02
N PRO A 240 7.76 -13.71 -1.44
CA PRO A 240 7.71 -12.26 -1.48
C PRO A 240 6.78 -11.77 -2.58
#